data_AF-A0A6P4YW27-F1
#
_entry.id   AF-A0A6P4YW27-F1
#
_cell.length_a   1.000
_cell.length_b   1.000
_cell.length_c   1.000
_cell.angle_alpha   90.00
_cell.angle_beta   90.00
_cell.angle_gamma   90.00
#
_symmetry.space_group_name_H-M   'P 1'
#
loop_
_entity.id
_entity.type
_entity.pdbx_description
1 polymer ?
#
loop_
_entity_poly.entity_id
_entity_poly.type
_entity_poly.pdbx_seq_one_letter_code
_entity_poly.pdbx_strand_id
1 'polypeptide(L)'
;MLRENEEQNRAVRHIVAGTSRPAPYLIFGPPGTGKTMTTVEAIKQVHTLNRESVILACAPSNSAADLLAQRLIKQPQFKSSLFRMNAVSRRWDMLPQDLKEAECSNYDTSGEVYFPSKEEIMKKYRIVVTTLVTAGR
;
A
#
# COMPACT_ATOMS: atom_id res chain seq x y z
N MET A 1 13.82 8.11 3.02
CA MET A 1 14.71 8.80 2.05
C MET A 1 15.79 7.79 1.66
N LEU A 2 15.71 7.25 0.44
CA LEU A 2 16.62 6.23 -0.12
C LEU A 2 17.98 6.87 -0.50
N ARG A 3 18.64 7.52 0.45
CA ARG A 3 19.65 8.55 0.15
C ARG A 3 20.92 8.06 -0.56
N GLU A 4 21.16 6.75 -0.67
CA GLU A 4 22.44 6.23 -1.21
C GLU A 4 22.30 5.12 -2.27
N ASN A 5 21.10 4.83 -2.78
CA ASN A 5 20.94 3.81 -3.83
C ASN A 5 20.40 4.42 -5.14
N GLU A 6 21.29 4.65 -6.09
CA GLU A 6 20.97 5.22 -7.40
C GLU A 6 19.96 4.37 -8.19
N GLU A 7 20.07 3.04 -8.12
CA GLU A 7 19.18 2.12 -8.82
C GLU A 7 17.73 2.20 -8.31
N GLN A 8 17.57 2.23 -6.99
CA GLN A 8 16.25 2.39 -6.38
C GLN A 8 15.68 3.78 -6.65
N ASN A 9 16.51 4.83 -6.61
CA ASN A 9 16.08 6.19 -6.95
C ASN A 9 15.67 6.30 -8.42
N ARG A 10 16.41 5.67 -9.34
CA ARG A 10 16.07 5.58 -10.76
C ARG A 10 14.74 4.88 -10.97
N ALA A 11 14.52 3.75 -10.30
CA ALA A 11 13.24 3.03 -10.37
C ALA A 11 12.06 3.89 -9.89
N VAL A 12 12.20 4.58 -8.75
CA VAL A 12 11.16 5.51 -8.25
C VAL A 12 10.86 6.61 -9.25
N ARG A 13 11.87 7.25 -9.84
CA ARG A 13 11.69 8.31 -10.85
C ARG A 13 10.94 7.82 -12.08
N HIS A 14 11.30 6.65 -12.62
CA HIS A 14 10.61 6.07 -13.78
C HIS A 14 9.14 5.74 -13.49
N ILE A 15 8.84 5.20 -12.30
CA ILE A 15 7.46 4.90 -11.89
C ILE A 15 6.65 6.18 -11.78
N VAL A 16 7.18 7.20 -11.11
CA VAL A 16 6.50 8.50 -10.90
C VAL A 16 6.26 9.22 -12.23
N ALA A 17 7.27 9.24 -13.11
CA ALA A 17 7.16 9.86 -14.43
C ALA A 17 6.33 9.03 -15.42
N GLY A 18 6.00 7.78 -15.10
CA GLY A 18 5.22 6.90 -15.98
C GLY A 18 5.93 6.56 -17.28
N THR A 19 7.27 6.52 -17.31
CA THR A 19 8.06 6.41 -18.55
C THR A 19 7.87 5.08 -19.29
N SER A 20 7.36 4.05 -18.63
CA SER A 20 7.10 2.73 -19.24
C SER A 20 5.71 2.62 -19.88
N ARG A 21 4.83 3.63 -19.74
CA ARG A 21 3.47 3.57 -20.30
C ARG A 21 3.52 3.32 -21.82
N PRO A 22 2.64 2.45 -22.37
CA PRO A 22 1.53 1.76 -21.70
C PRO A 22 1.92 0.47 -20.97
N ALA A 23 3.17 0.02 -21.07
CA ALA A 23 3.64 -1.20 -20.41
C ALA A 23 3.85 -1.00 -18.89
N PRO A 24 3.77 -2.08 -18.09
CA PRO A 24 4.10 -2.01 -16.66
C PRO A 24 5.61 -1.78 -16.46
N TYR A 25 5.95 -1.04 -15.40
CA TYR A 25 7.34 -0.94 -14.95
C TYR A 25 7.67 -2.16 -14.05
N LEU A 26 8.68 -2.95 -14.42
CA LEU A 26 9.17 -4.06 -13.60
C LEU A 26 10.31 -3.59 -12.68
N ILE A 27 10.08 -3.61 -11.36
CA ILE A 27 11.17 -3.50 -10.38
C ILE A 27 11.82 -4.88 -10.23
N PHE A 28 12.99 -5.06 -10.84
CA PHE A 28 13.78 -6.28 -10.71
C PHE A 28 14.91 -6.13 -9.68
N GLY A 29 15.26 -7.23 -9.01
CA GLY A 29 16.44 -7.28 -8.14
C GLY A 29 16.50 -8.57 -7.32
N PRO A 30 17.69 -9.07 -6.96
CA PRO A 30 17.87 -10.22 -6.08
C PRO A 30 17.11 -10.12 -4.73
N PRO A 31 16.95 -11.21 -3.99
CA PRO A 31 16.46 -11.16 -2.61
C PRO A 31 17.27 -10.17 -1.76
N GLY A 32 16.60 -9.43 -0.87
CA GLY A 32 17.27 -8.47 0.03
C GLY A 32 17.60 -7.09 -0.56
N THR A 33 17.43 -6.85 -1.87
CA THR A 33 17.82 -5.56 -2.51
C THR A 33 16.83 -4.41 -2.32
N GLY A 34 15.95 -4.49 -1.32
CA GLY A 34 15.08 -3.38 -0.94
C GLY A 34 13.90 -3.10 -1.88
N LYS A 35 13.50 -4.03 -2.77
CA LYS A 35 12.34 -3.87 -3.68
C LYS A 35 11.08 -3.34 -2.97
N THR A 36 10.73 -3.91 -1.81
CA THR A 36 9.60 -3.43 -1.01
C THR A 36 9.74 -1.96 -0.60
N MET A 37 10.95 -1.53 -0.23
CA MET A 37 11.21 -0.13 0.10
C MET A 37 11.16 0.79 -1.12
N THR A 38 11.64 0.31 -2.27
CA THR A 38 11.48 1.02 -3.55
C THR A 38 10.00 1.20 -3.91
N THR A 39 9.18 0.16 -3.74
CA THR A 39 7.72 0.24 -3.96
C THR A 39 7.05 1.19 -2.99
N VAL A 40 7.37 1.13 -1.69
CA VAL A 40 6.83 2.06 -0.69
C VAL A 40 7.18 3.50 -1.03
N GLU A 41 8.44 3.77 -1.40
CA GLU A 41 8.86 5.12 -1.80
C GLU A 41 8.13 5.57 -3.08
N ALA A 42 7.98 4.71 -4.08
CA ALA A 42 7.22 5.03 -5.29
C ALA A 42 5.75 5.38 -4.98
N ILE A 43 5.08 4.62 -4.10
CA ILE A 43 3.70 4.92 -3.65
C ILE A 43 3.63 6.30 -3.01
N LYS A 44 4.58 6.63 -2.11
CA LYS A 44 4.63 7.94 -1.45
C LYS A 44 4.80 9.08 -2.43
N GLN A 45 5.71 8.92 -3.40
CA GLN A 45 5.99 9.94 -4.41
C GLN A 45 4.81 10.13 -5.38
N VAL A 46 4.17 9.05 -5.85
CA VAL A 46 2.97 9.13 -6.69
C VAL A 46 1.83 9.83 -5.94
N HIS A 47 1.56 9.43 -4.69
CA HIS A 47 0.51 10.05 -3.86
C HIS A 47 0.74 11.54 -3.62
N THR A 48 2.00 11.94 -3.38
CA THR A 48 2.39 13.32 -3.06
C THR A 48 2.36 14.22 -4.30
N LEU A 49 2.91 13.75 -5.41
CA LEU A 49 3.13 14.56 -6.61
C LEU A 49 1.89 14.62 -7.52
N ASN A 50 1.03 13.60 -7.48
CA ASN A 50 -0.22 13.58 -8.23
C ASN A 50 -1.42 13.48 -7.28
N ARG A 51 -2.06 14.62 -6.97
CA ARG A 51 -3.20 14.68 -6.03
C ARG A 51 -4.43 13.88 -6.47
N GLU A 52 -4.58 13.65 -7.78
CA GLU A 52 -5.68 12.89 -8.36
C GLU A 52 -5.40 11.38 -8.40
N SER A 53 -4.20 10.94 -8.03
CA SER A 53 -3.85 9.51 -8.06
C SER A 53 -4.63 8.72 -7.03
N VAL A 54 -5.12 7.55 -7.44
CA VAL A 54 -5.62 6.49 -6.56
C VAL A 54 -4.77 5.25 -6.79
N ILE A 55 -4.27 4.66 -5.70
CA ILE A 55 -3.27 3.61 -5.71
C ILE A 55 -3.87 2.35 -5.09
N LEU A 56 -3.92 1.27 -5.88
CA LEU A 56 -4.21 -0.07 -5.40
C LEU A 56 -2.89 -0.85 -5.27
N ALA A 57 -2.47 -1.14 -4.04
CA ALA A 57 -1.27 -1.90 -3.74
C ALA A 57 -1.64 -3.32 -3.33
N CYS A 58 -1.33 -4.29 -4.18
CA CYS A 58 -1.61 -5.71 -3.93
C CYS A 58 -0.34 -6.46 -3.54
N ALA A 59 -0.47 -7.40 -2.61
CA ALA A 59 0.60 -8.32 -2.23
C ALA A 59 0.14 -9.79 -2.24
N PRO A 60 1.05 -10.76 -2.37
CA PRO A 60 0.68 -12.18 -2.43
C PRO A 60 0.26 -12.77 -1.08
N SER A 61 0.64 -12.13 0.03
CA SER A 61 0.31 -12.58 1.39
C SER A 61 -0.15 -11.44 2.28
N ASN A 62 -0.84 -11.78 3.37
CA ASN A 62 -1.23 -10.82 4.41
C ASN A 62 -0.01 -10.11 5.01
N SER A 63 1.04 -10.86 5.36
CA SER A 63 2.27 -10.30 5.93
C SER A 63 2.95 -9.30 4.99
N ALA A 64 2.97 -9.57 3.68
CA ALA A 64 3.54 -8.64 2.71
C ALA A 64 2.68 -7.36 2.54
N ALA A 65 1.36 -7.51 2.53
CA ALA A 65 0.45 -6.37 2.47
C ALA A 65 0.52 -5.52 3.76
N ASP A 66 0.63 -6.15 4.92
CA ASP A 66 0.79 -5.44 6.18
C ASP A 66 2.12 -4.69 6.22
N LEU A 67 3.21 -5.31 5.76
CA LEU A 67 4.50 -4.66 5.67
C LEU A 67 4.43 -3.39 4.81
N LEU A 68 3.71 -3.40 3.68
CA LEU A 68 3.48 -2.19 2.89
C LEU A 68 2.72 -1.13 3.71
N ALA A 69 1.61 -1.50 4.35
CA ALA A 69 0.81 -0.59 5.15
C ALA A 69 1.60 0.00 6.32
N GLN A 70 2.28 -0.83 7.11
CA GLN A 70 3.12 -0.42 8.24
C GLN A 70 4.20 0.59 7.83
N ARG A 71 4.81 0.42 6.65
CA ARG A 71 5.84 1.36 6.15
C ARG A 71 5.26 2.69 5.66
N LEU A 72 4.01 2.68 5.22
CA LEU A 72 3.28 3.87 4.77
C LEU A 72 2.74 4.68 5.95
N ILE A 73 2.10 4.04 6.94
CA ILE A 73 1.46 4.72 8.08
C ILE A 73 2.45 5.45 9.02
N LYS A 74 3.76 5.21 8.87
CA LYS A 74 4.80 5.95 9.62
C LYS A 74 4.78 7.46 9.43
N GLN A 75 4.12 7.95 8.37
CA GLN A 75 3.97 9.39 8.14
C GLN A 75 2.47 9.75 8.12
N PRO A 76 2.04 10.76 8.90
CA PRO A 76 0.62 11.07 9.10
C PRO A 76 -0.18 11.28 7.81
N GLN A 77 0.42 11.90 6.79
CA GLN A 77 -0.27 12.18 5.52
C GLN A 77 -0.64 10.93 4.72
N PHE A 78 0.09 9.82 4.91
CA PHE A 78 -0.25 8.55 4.28
C PHE A 78 -1.15 7.73 5.19
N LYS A 79 -0.96 7.81 6.51
CA LYS A 79 -1.84 7.15 7.50
C LYS A 79 -3.30 7.52 7.30
N SER A 80 -3.61 8.81 7.17
CA SER A 80 -5.00 9.29 6.99
C SER A 80 -5.62 8.94 5.63
N SER A 81 -4.81 8.53 4.66
CA SER A 81 -5.23 8.28 3.27
C SER A 81 -5.14 6.80 2.86
N LEU A 82 -4.78 5.92 3.80
CA LEU A 82 -4.56 4.49 3.56
C LEU A 82 -5.72 3.64 4.11
N PHE A 83 -6.13 2.64 3.33
CA PHE A 83 -7.06 1.60 3.73
C PHE A 83 -6.47 0.19 3.50
N ARG A 84 -6.35 -0.61 4.55
CA ARG A 84 -5.90 -2.00 4.57
C ARG A 84 -7.11 -2.93 4.50
N MET A 85 -7.42 -3.42 3.31
CA MET A 85 -8.53 -4.35 3.08
C MET A 85 -8.10 -5.80 3.32
N ASN A 86 -8.71 -6.45 4.30
CA ASN A 86 -8.48 -7.85 4.68
C ASN A 86 -9.62 -8.75 4.20
N ALA A 87 -9.32 -10.03 3.98
CA ALA A 87 -10.34 -11.04 3.68
C ALA A 87 -11.15 -11.38 4.93
N VAL A 88 -12.40 -11.81 4.75
CA VAL A 88 -13.27 -12.32 5.84
C VAL A 88 -12.59 -13.40 6.68
N SER A 89 -11.82 -14.28 6.05
CA SER A 89 -11.14 -15.39 6.73
C SER A 89 -9.96 -14.94 7.59
N ARG A 90 -9.55 -13.67 7.52
CA ARG A 90 -8.44 -13.17 8.32
C ARG A 90 -8.95 -12.72 9.68
N ARG A 91 -8.49 -13.40 10.73
CA ARG A 91 -8.80 -13.02 12.11
C ARG A 91 -8.18 -11.66 12.49
N TRP A 92 -8.91 -10.89 13.29
CA TRP A 92 -8.49 -9.57 13.82
C TRP A 92 -7.19 -9.62 14.62
N ASP A 93 -7.02 -10.65 15.44
CA ASP A 93 -5.84 -10.79 16.32
C ASP A 93 -4.53 -10.91 15.54
N MET A 94 -4.59 -11.45 14.31
CA MET A 94 -3.47 -11.57 13.37
C MET A 94 -3.09 -10.26 12.68
N LEU A 95 -3.84 -9.17 12.86
CA LEU A 95 -3.46 -7.85 12.35
C LEU A 95 -2.40 -7.22 13.28
N PRO A 96 -1.28 -6.68 12.75
CA PRO A 96 -0.29 -5.99 13.55
C PRO A 96 -0.87 -4.83 14.38
N GLN A 97 -0.35 -4.64 15.59
CA GLN A 97 -0.86 -3.67 16.56
C GLN A 97 -0.84 -2.22 16.03
N ASP A 98 0.21 -1.84 15.32
CA ASP A 98 0.32 -0.51 14.71
C ASP A 98 -0.72 -0.25 13.61
N LEU A 99 -1.18 -1.30 12.91
CA LEU A 99 -2.29 -1.20 11.96
C LEU A 99 -3.65 -1.12 12.66
N LYS A 100 -3.81 -1.80 13.81
CA LYS A 100 -5.01 -1.68 14.66
C LYS A 100 -5.16 -0.25 15.18
N GLU A 101 -4.10 0.31 15.75
CA GLU A 101 -4.02 1.69 16.25
C GLU A 101 -4.11 2.74 15.14
N ALA A 102 -3.83 2.34 13.89
CA ALA A 102 -4.02 3.22 12.75
C ALA A 102 -5.48 3.34 12.31
N GLU A 103 -6.37 2.45 12.78
CA GLU A 103 -7.79 2.41 12.41
C GLU A 103 -7.99 2.49 10.89
N CYS A 104 -7.06 1.87 10.16
CA CYS A 104 -6.96 1.98 8.71
C CYS A 104 -7.45 0.71 8.01
N SER A 105 -8.09 -0.23 8.72
CA SER A 105 -8.50 -1.53 8.18
C SER A 105 -10.01 -1.72 8.21
N ASN A 106 -10.47 -2.75 7.51
CA ASN A 106 -11.88 -3.11 7.39
C ASN A 106 -12.38 -4.02 8.54
N TYR A 107 -11.99 -3.70 9.77
CA TYR A 107 -12.52 -4.33 10.98
C TYR A 107 -13.29 -3.29 11.79
N ASP A 108 -14.46 -3.66 12.28
CA ASP A 108 -15.22 -2.79 13.19
C ASP A 108 -14.67 -2.84 14.63
N THR A 109 -15.32 -2.11 15.54
CA THR A 109 -14.93 -2.06 16.96
C THR A 109 -15.09 -3.40 17.68
N SER A 110 -15.86 -4.33 17.13
CA SER A 110 -16.02 -5.70 17.64
C SER A 110 -14.98 -6.67 17.06
N GLY A 111 -14.19 -6.23 16.08
CA GLY A 111 -13.21 -7.06 15.38
C GLY A 111 -13.80 -7.86 14.21
N GLU A 112 -15.04 -7.56 13.82
CA GLU A 112 -15.71 -8.19 12.68
C GLU A 112 -15.36 -7.49 11.37
N VAL A 113 -15.22 -8.28 10.30
CA VAL A 113 -14.81 -7.77 8.99
C VAL A 113 -16.01 -7.14 8.29
N TYR A 114 -15.87 -5.90 7.82
CA TYR A 114 -16.84 -5.25 6.96
C TYR A 114 -16.25 -4.93 5.58
N PHE A 115 -17.10 -4.62 4.61
CA PHE A 115 -16.68 -4.21 3.26
C PHE A 115 -17.39 -2.91 2.91
N PRO A 116 -16.71 -1.75 3.04
CA PRO A 116 -17.26 -0.50 2.57
C PRO A 116 -17.40 -0.51 1.05
N SER A 117 -18.38 0.22 0.55
CA SER A 117 -18.58 0.48 -0.87
C SER A 117 -17.36 1.16 -1.49
N LYS A 118 -17.22 1.03 -2.81
CA LYS A 118 -16.17 1.72 -3.55
C LYS A 118 -16.23 3.23 -3.31
N GLU A 119 -17.43 3.81 -3.27
CA GLU A 119 -17.67 5.23 -3.06
C GLU A 119 -17.18 5.68 -1.67
N GLU A 120 -17.45 4.91 -0.63
CA GLU A 120 -16.97 5.19 0.74
C GLU A 120 -15.44 5.15 0.81
N ILE A 121 -14.82 4.14 0.19
CA ILE A 121 -13.36 4.02 0.14
C ILE A 121 -12.76 5.22 -0.58
N MET A 122 -13.26 5.54 -1.78
CA MET A 122 -12.70 6.57 -2.66
C MET A 122 -12.91 7.99 -2.15
N LYS A 123 -13.94 8.23 -1.31
CA LYS A 123 -14.16 9.52 -0.64
C LYS A 123 -13.08 9.85 0.40
N LYS A 124 -12.52 8.83 1.07
CA LYS A 124 -11.63 9.00 2.22
C LYS A 124 -10.19 8.61 1.93
N TYR A 125 -9.97 7.58 1.12
CA TYR A 125 -8.66 6.97 0.94
C TYR A 125 -8.19 7.07 -0.51
N ARG A 126 -6.89 7.27 -0.67
CA ARG A 126 -6.22 7.28 -1.98
C ARG A 126 -5.24 6.12 -2.14
N ILE A 127 -4.99 5.37 -1.07
CA ILE A 127 -4.13 4.19 -1.06
C ILE A 127 -4.95 3.04 -0.48
N VAL A 128 -5.18 1.99 -1.27
CA VAL A 128 -5.79 0.74 -0.80
C VAL A 128 -4.73 -0.35 -0.84
N VAL A 129 -4.49 -1.00 0.29
CA VAL A 129 -3.54 -2.10 0.43
C VAL A 129 -4.30 -3.40 0.68
N THR A 130 -4.13 -4.39 -0.19
CA THR A 130 -4.88 -5.65 -0.15
C THR A 130 -4.04 -6.85 -0.58
N THR A 131 -4.54 -8.06 -0.39
CA THR A 131 -3.93 -9.25 -1.00
C THR A 131 -4.48 -9.44 -2.42
N LEU A 132 -3.73 -10.12 -3.29
CA LEU A 132 -4.16 -10.42 -4.66
C LEU A 132 -5.50 -11.18 -4.70
N VAL A 133 -5.71 -12.10 -3.76
CA VAL A 133 -6.95 -12.89 -3.66
C VAL A 133 -8.15 -12.01 -3.29
N THR A 134 -7.97 -11.07 -2.35
CA THR A 134 -9.04 -10.16 -1.95
C THR A 134 -9.30 -9.09 -3.02
N ALA A 135 -8.29 -8.71 -3.81
CA ALA A 135 -8.43 -7.71 -4.89
C ALA A 135 -9.24 -8.20 -6.10
N GLY A 136 -9.27 -9.52 -6.32
CA GLY A 136 -9.97 -10.12 -7.47
C GLY A 136 -11.44 -10.48 -7.22
N ARG A 137 -11.95 -10.19 -6.02
CA ARG A 137 -13.37 -10.32 -5.68
C ARG A 137 -14.09 -9.01 -5.99
#